data_AF-A0A3N2FFV5-F1
#
_entry.id   AF-A0A3N2FFV5-F1
#
_cell.length_a   1.000
_cell.length_b   1.000
_cell.length_c   1.000
_cell.angle_alpha   90.00
_cell.angle_beta   90.00
_cell.angle_gamma   90.00
#
_symmetry.space_group_name_H-M   'P 1'
#
loop_
_entity.id
_entity.type
_entity.pdbx_description
1 polymer ?
#
loop_
_entity_poly.entity_id
_entity_poly.type
_entity_poly.pdbx_seq_one_letter_code
_entity_poly.pdbx_strand_id
1 'polypeptide(L)'
;MSPDAVPAPDCAAPDRAALDCAARGCALDGCRSAAEPGAPVALCSAHLGLAHDWVAREDGVVDALPSPCLVCGSRLGVRHPSGWLCAACEWRLGDAPDGELPPPRVEVVYYIRFAGRIKIGTSGNPRQRLHRLRHEELLAFERGGRALEQHRHAQFAVERLERTEWFTRSAALDRHVEAVRAGEPDPWALYRRWCSEALALRT
;
A
#
# COMPACT_ATOMS: atom_id res chain seq x y z
N MET A 1 -4.38 -48.10 31.16
CA MET A 1 -3.16 -48.81 30.73
C MET A 1 -2.78 -48.25 29.37
N SER A 2 -1.63 -47.57 29.34
CA SER A 2 -0.88 -46.94 28.24
C SER A 2 -1.61 -46.45 26.97
N PRO A 3 -1.62 -45.13 26.69
CA PRO A 3 -1.73 -44.62 25.33
C PRO A 3 -0.35 -44.61 24.67
N ASP A 4 -0.18 -45.44 23.64
CA ASP A 4 1.00 -45.43 22.78
C ASP A 4 1.06 -44.15 21.93
N ALA A 5 2.27 -43.63 21.85
CA ALA A 5 2.62 -42.35 21.27
C ALA A 5 2.39 -42.28 19.75
N VAL A 6 1.84 -41.16 19.30
CA VAL A 6 1.79 -40.74 17.90
C VAL A 6 3.23 -40.48 17.41
N PRO A 7 3.70 -41.08 16.30
CA PRO A 7 5.01 -40.75 15.77
C PRO A 7 5.01 -39.34 15.16
N ALA A 8 6.01 -38.55 15.52
CA ALA A 8 6.28 -37.23 14.94
C ALA A 8 6.59 -37.35 13.43
N PRO A 9 6.29 -36.31 12.63
CA PRO A 9 6.65 -36.30 11.23
C PRO A 9 8.17 -36.31 11.07
N ASP A 10 8.64 -37.28 10.30
CA ASP A 10 10.02 -37.49 9.91
C ASP A 10 10.54 -36.20 9.24
N CYS A 11 11.52 -35.55 9.87
CA CYS A 11 12.25 -34.44 9.25
C CYS A 11 13.05 -35.03 8.09
N ALA A 12 12.49 -34.92 6.89
CA ALA A 12 13.10 -35.39 5.65
C ALA A 12 14.59 -35.00 5.62
N ALA A 13 15.45 -36.02 5.55
CA ALA A 13 16.88 -35.86 5.36
C ALA A 13 17.14 -34.97 4.13
N PRO A 14 18.11 -34.05 4.17
CA PRO A 14 18.47 -33.27 2.99
C PRO A 14 18.87 -34.23 1.86
N ASP A 15 18.25 -34.03 0.69
CA ASP A 15 18.49 -34.80 -0.53
C ASP A 15 20.00 -34.93 -0.79
N ARG A 16 20.50 -36.16 -0.99
CA ARG A 16 21.92 -36.45 -1.22
C ARG A 16 22.48 -35.68 -2.43
N ALA A 17 21.63 -35.19 -3.33
CA ALA A 17 22.03 -34.30 -4.42
C ALA A 17 22.61 -32.94 -3.95
N ALA A 18 22.17 -32.42 -2.80
CA ALA A 18 22.63 -31.13 -2.26
C ALA A 18 24.07 -31.17 -1.73
N LEU A 19 24.55 -32.35 -1.29
CA LEU A 19 25.89 -32.54 -0.74
C LEU A 19 26.97 -32.67 -1.83
N ASP A 20 26.63 -33.15 -3.03
CA ASP A 20 27.56 -33.31 -4.16
C ASP A 20 27.80 -32.01 -4.96
N CYS A 21 27.02 -30.96 -4.71
CA CYS A 21 27.16 -29.65 -5.38
C CYS A 21 28.33 -28.83 -4.81
N ALA A 22 28.74 -29.11 -3.56
CA ALA A 22 29.71 -28.31 -2.81
C ALA A 22 31.16 -28.37 -3.34
N ALA A 23 31.48 -29.26 -4.28
CA ALA A 23 32.83 -29.42 -4.84
C ALA A 23 32.91 -29.16 -6.37
N ARG A 24 31.84 -28.70 -7.00
CA ARG A 24 31.82 -28.42 -8.44
C ARG A 24 32.08 -26.93 -8.69
N GLY A 25 32.87 -26.65 -9.73
CA GLY A 25 33.01 -25.30 -10.25
C GLY A 25 31.66 -24.78 -10.76
N CYS A 26 31.57 -23.49 -10.99
CA CYS A 26 30.42 -22.88 -11.62
C CYS A 26 30.12 -23.57 -12.97
N ALA A 27 28.85 -23.91 -13.20
CA ALA A 27 28.37 -24.61 -14.38
C ALA A 27 28.32 -23.73 -15.64
N LEU A 28 28.61 -22.43 -15.54
CA LEU A 28 28.70 -21.54 -16.70
C LEU A 28 30.03 -21.70 -17.42
N ASP A 29 29.94 -21.98 -18.71
CA ASP A 29 31.11 -22.16 -19.58
C ASP A 29 32.06 -20.96 -19.50
N GLY A 30 33.35 -21.26 -19.30
CA GLY A 30 34.40 -20.24 -19.16
C GLY A 30 34.55 -19.65 -17.76
N CYS A 31 33.65 -19.95 -16.82
CA CYS A 31 33.80 -19.58 -15.42
C CYS A 31 34.68 -20.60 -14.67
N ARG A 32 35.62 -20.12 -13.86
CA ARG A 32 36.50 -20.98 -13.04
C ARG A 32 36.26 -20.84 -11.54
N SER A 33 35.28 -20.02 -11.15
CA SER A 33 34.93 -19.82 -9.75
C SER A 33 34.24 -21.05 -9.17
N ALA A 34 34.36 -21.26 -7.86
CA ALA A 34 33.61 -22.30 -7.15
C ALA A 34 32.11 -21.99 -7.19
N ALA A 35 31.27 -23.04 -7.27
CA ALA A 35 29.84 -22.88 -7.06
C ALA A 35 29.57 -22.51 -5.59
N GLU A 36 28.49 -21.77 -5.36
CA GLU A 36 28.07 -21.38 -4.01
C GLU A 36 27.54 -22.62 -3.25
N PRO A 37 28.11 -22.96 -2.09
CA PRO A 37 27.67 -24.13 -1.33
C PRO A 37 26.19 -24.02 -0.95
N GLY A 38 25.43 -25.08 -1.19
CA GLY A 38 24.00 -25.14 -0.86
C GLY A 38 23.07 -24.41 -1.84
N ALA A 39 23.61 -23.79 -2.91
CA ALA A 39 22.77 -23.28 -3.99
C ALA A 39 22.08 -24.45 -4.73
N PRO A 40 20.79 -24.31 -5.10
CA PRO A 40 20.04 -25.36 -5.82
C PRO A 40 20.55 -25.59 -7.25
N VAL A 41 21.34 -24.65 -7.77
CA VAL A 41 22.04 -24.72 -9.05
C VAL A 41 23.52 -24.47 -8.83
N ALA A 42 24.39 -25.17 -9.56
CA ALA A 42 25.84 -25.08 -9.40
C ALA A 42 26.42 -23.79 -10.02
N LEU A 43 26.07 -22.62 -9.50
CA LEU A 43 26.56 -21.32 -9.95
C LEU A 43 27.38 -20.65 -8.86
N CYS A 44 28.40 -19.88 -9.23
CA CYS A 44 29.13 -19.04 -8.27
C CYS A 44 28.27 -17.84 -7.84
N SER A 45 28.61 -17.22 -6.70
CA SER A 45 27.89 -16.05 -6.16
C SER A 45 27.66 -14.92 -7.17
N ALA A 46 28.66 -14.60 -8.00
CA ALA A 46 28.52 -13.56 -9.04
C ALA A 46 27.47 -13.93 -10.11
N HIS A 47 27.43 -15.18 -10.54
CA HIS A 47 26.47 -15.64 -11.54
C HIS A 47 25.07 -15.87 -10.97
N LEU A 48 24.97 -16.25 -9.69
CA LEU A 48 23.70 -16.21 -8.95
C LEU A 48 23.17 -14.77 -8.86
N GLY A 49 24.05 -13.79 -8.61
CA GLY A 49 23.71 -12.37 -8.64
C GLY A 49 23.17 -11.91 -10.00
N LEU A 50 23.85 -12.25 -11.10
CA LEU A 50 23.37 -11.91 -12.45
C LEU A 50 22.04 -12.59 -12.81
N ALA A 51 21.86 -13.86 -12.43
CA ALA A 51 20.60 -14.57 -12.63
C ALA A 51 19.46 -13.94 -11.81
N HIS A 52 19.75 -13.57 -10.55
CA HIS A 52 18.82 -12.83 -9.71
C HIS A 52 18.44 -11.49 -10.37
N ASP A 53 19.41 -10.68 -10.79
CA ASP A 53 19.16 -9.37 -11.40
C ASP A 53 18.34 -9.50 -12.69
N TRP A 54 18.59 -10.53 -13.50
CA TRP A 54 17.81 -10.82 -14.70
C TRP A 54 16.35 -11.18 -14.41
N VAL A 55 16.06 -11.86 -13.30
CA VAL A 55 14.69 -12.19 -12.89
C VAL A 55 14.05 -10.97 -12.21
N ALA A 56 14.77 -10.33 -11.30
CA ALA A 56 14.32 -9.20 -10.50
C ALA A 56 14.07 -7.93 -11.34
N ARG A 57 14.62 -7.82 -12.56
CA ARG A 57 14.33 -6.70 -13.47
C ARG A 57 12.84 -6.54 -13.79
N GLU A 58 12.06 -7.62 -13.66
CA GLU A 58 10.61 -7.61 -13.89
C GLU A 58 9.82 -7.38 -12.59
N ASP A 59 10.50 -7.40 -11.45
CA ASP A 59 9.91 -7.13 -10.14
C ASP A 59 10.00 -5.64 -9.80
N GLY A 60 9.01 -5.12 -9.08
CA GLY A 60 8.86 -3.69 -8.81
C GLY A 60 8.35 -2.87 -10.01
N VAL A 61 8.13 -3.50 -11.17
CA VAL A 61 7.58 -2.84 -12.36
C VAL A 61 6.07 -2.65 -12.21
N VAL A 62 5.61 -1.43 -12.51
CA VAL A 62 4.18 -1.13 -12.66
C VAL A 62 3.72 -1.60 -14.03
N ASP A 63 2.71 -2.48 -14.07
CA ASP A 63 2.11 -2.98 -15.31
C ASP A 63 0.60 -3.23 -15.12
N ALA A 64 -0.08 -3.68 -16.18
CA ALA A 64 -1.48 -4.06 -16.16
C ALA A 64 -1.73 -5.28 -15.27
N LEU A 65 -2.69 -5.16 -14.35
CA LEU A 65 -3.16 -6.29 -13.57
C LEU A 65 -3.89 -7.31 -14.47
N PRO A 66 -3.74 -8.63 -14.21
CA PRO A 66 -4.52 -9.68 -14.87
C PRO A 66 -6.05 -9.48 -14.80
N SER A 67 -6.54 -8.82 -13.74
CA SER A 67 -7.93 -8.41 -13.59
C SER A 67 -8.01 -7.09 -12.80
N PRO A 68 -9.12 -6.33 -12.92
CA PRO A 68 -9.31 -5.13 -12.11
C PRO A 68 -9.26 -5.47 -10.61
N CYS A 69 -8.61 -4.61 -9.81
CA CYS A 69 -8.55 -4.76 -8.36
C CYS A 69 -9.97 -4.80 -7.75
N LEU A 70 -10.27 -5.82 -6.94
CA LEU A 70 -11.59 -5.99 -6.31
C LEU A 70 -11.93 -4.87 -5.31
N VAL A 71 -10.92 -4.17 -4.76
CA VAL A 71 -11.10 -3.12 -3.76
C VAL A 71 -11.34 -1.75 -4.38
N CYS A 72 -10.52 -1.37 -5.36
CA CYS A 72 -10.54 -0.01 -5.92
C CYS A 72 -10.84 0.06 -7.42
N GLY A 73 -10.92 -1.08 -8.12
CA GLY A 73 -11.17 -1.16 -9.56
C GLY A 73 -9.99 -0.77 -10.45
N SER A 74 -8.83 -0.44 -9.88
CA SER A 74 -7.62 -0.12 -10.66
C SER A 74 -7.21 -1.28 -11.55
N ARG A 75 -6.65 -0.96 -12.72
CA ARG A 75 -6.08 -1.92 -13.68
C ARG A 75 -4.56 -1.95 -13.67
N LEU A 76 -3.92 -1.17 -12.78
CA LEU A 76 -2.47 -1.11 -12.65
C LEU A 76 -2.01 -1.77 -11.36
N GLY A 77 -0.90 -2.50 -11.43
CA GLY A 77 -0.31 -3.27 -10.35
C GLY A 77 1.22 -3.24 -10.39
N VAL A 78 1.84 -3.51 -9.25
CA VAL A 78 3.28 -3.74 -9.12
C VAL A 78 3.50 -5.24 -9.02
N ARG A 79 4.39 -5.77 -9.86
CA ARG A 79 4.77 -7.18 -9.81
C ARG A 79 5.80 -7.40 -8.70
N HIS A 80 5.54 -8.36 -7.82
CA HIS A 80 6.50 -8.83 -6.82
C HIS A 80 6.71 -10.35 -6.97
N PRO A 81 7.82 -10.91 -6.46
CA PRO A 81 8.06 -12.35 -6.48
C PRO A 81 6.91 -13.16 -5.87
N SER A 82 6.25 -12.61 -4.86
CA SER A 82 5.15 -13.27 -4.16
C SER A 82 3.78 -13.09 -4.85
N GLY A 83 3.66 -12.22 -5.86
CA GLY A 83 2.40 -11.93 -6.56
C GLY A 83 2.23 -10.45 -6.94
N TRP A 84 1.02 -10.10 -7.39
CA TRP A 84 0.68 -8.71 -7.76
C TRP A 84 0.11 -7.93 -6.58
N LEU A 85 0.58 -6.70 -6.39
CA LEU A 85 -0.06 -5.71 -5.54
C LEU A 85 -0.69 -4.63 -6.41
N CYS A 86 -1.89 -4.16 -6.06
CA CYS A 86 -2.50 -3.05 -6.77
C CYS A 86 -1.67 -1.77 -6.57
N ALA A 87 -1.26 -1.11 -7.66
CA ALA A 87 -0.44 0.11 -7.57
C ALA A 87 -1.20 1.32 -6.98
N ALA A 88 -2.53 1.23 -6.86
CA ALA A 88 -3.37 2.34 -6.38
C ALA A 88 -3.83 2.21 -4.92
N CYS A 89 -3.96 0.98 -4.42
CA CYS A 89 -4.47 0.73 -3.07
C CYS A 89 -3.70 -0.38 -2.33
N GLU A 90 -2.69 -0.96 -2.96
CA GLU A 90 -1.76 -1.95 -2.38
C GLU A 90 -2.41 -3.28 -1.99
N TRP A 91 -3.66 -3.51 -2.41
CA TRP A 91 -4.32 -4.80 -2.21
C TRP A 91 -3.63 -5.90 -3.02
N ARG A 92 -3.41 -7.06 -2.40
CA ARG A 92 -2.87 -8.23 -3.08
C ARG A 92 -3.90 -8.86 -3.99
N LEU A 93 -3.55 -8.99 -5.27
CA LEU A 93 -4.42 -9.64 -6.24
C LEU A 93 -4.62 -11.12 -5.89
N GLY A 94 -5.87 -11.56 -5.87
CA GLY A 94 -6.24 -12.94 -5.50
C GLY A 94 -6.82 -13.06 -4.10
N ASP A 95 -6.53 -12.10 -3.21
CA ASP A 95 -7.14 -12.07 -1.89
C ASP A 95 -8.60 -11.61 -2.02
N ALA A 96 -9.52 -12.42 -1.50
CA ALA A 96 -10.94 -12.15 -1.53
C ALA A 96 -11.34 -11.32 -0.31
N PRO A 97 -11.85 -10.09 -0.48
CA PRO A 97 -12.47 -9.39 0.62
C PRO A 97 -13.76 -10.11 1.02
N ASP A 98 -14.06 -10.17 2.33
CA ASP A 98 -15.34 -10.69 2.81
C ASP A 98 -16.49 -9.85 2.22
N GLY A 99 -17.21 -10.46 1.28
CA GLY A 99 -18.26 -9.81 0.49
C GLY A 99 -19.58 -9.63 1.24
N GLU A 100 -19.71 -10.19 2.45
CA GLU A 100 -20.92 -10.05 3.26
C GLU A 100 -20.97 -8.71 4.00
N LEU A 101 -19.83 -8.03 4.15
CA LEU A 101 -19.72 -6.76 4.86
C LEU A 101 -19.84 -5.55 3.92
N PRO A 102 -20.56 -4.49 4.34
CA PRO A 102 -20.59 -3.25 3.57
C PRO A 102 -19.19 -2.64 3.46
N PRO A 103 -18.87 -1.92 2.37
CA PRO A 103 -17.55 -1.32 2.16
C PRO A 103 -17.09 -0.50 3.38
N PRO A 104 -15.80 -0.55 3.75
CA PRO A 104 -15.31 0.18 4.90
C PRO A 104 -15.55 1.67 4.74
N ARG A 105 -16.15 2.28 5.77
CA ARG A 105 -16.32 3.73 5.86
C ARG A 105 -15.07 4.29 6.50
N VAL A 106 -14.30 5.05 5.73
CA VAL A 106 -13.17 5.82 6.24
C VAL A 106 -13.63 7.26 6.41
N GLU A 107 -13.65 7.74 7.65
CA GLU A 107 -13.94 9.14 7.93
C GLU A 107 -12.72 10.01 7.62
N VAL A 108 -12.97 11.11 6.92
CA VAL A 108 -11.94 12.10 6.60
C VAL A 108 -12.41 13.50 6.95
N VAL A 109 -11.45 14.33 7.36
CA VAL A 109 -11.54 15.79 7.30
C VAL A 109 -10.98 16.23 5.95
N TYR A 110 -11.75 17.01 5.21
CA TYR A 110 -11.39 17.53 3.90
C TYR A 110 -11.14 19.02 3.94
N TYR A 111 -10.18 19.46 3.13
CA TYR A 111 -9.83 20.86 2.92
C TYR A 111 -10.11 21.18 1.45
N ILE A 112 -11.07 22.07 1.19
CA ILE A 112 -11.38 22.50 -0.19
C ILE A 112 -11.25 24.01 -0.32
N ARG A 113 -10.75 24.45 -1.48
CA ARG A 113 -10.62 25.87 -1.81
C ARG A 113 -11.80 26.33 -2.67
N PHE A 114 -12.28 27.53 -2.37
CA PHE A 114 -13.18 28.27 -3.23
C PHE A 114 -12.88 29.76 -3.08
N ALA A 115 -12.52 30.42 -4.18
CA ALA A 115 -11.96 31.76 -4.18
C ALA A 115 -10.78 31.90 -3.18
N GLY A 116 -10.77 32.96 -2.38
CA GLY A 116 -9.76 33.23 -1.34
C GLY A 116 -10.00 32.54 0.00
N ARG A 117 -10.82 31.48 0.04
CA ARG A 117 -11.26 30.83 1.28
C ARG A 117 -11.04 29.33 1.22
N ILE A 118 -10.78 28.74 2.38
CA ILE A 118 -10.66 27.30 2.56
C ILE A 118 -11.80 26.83 3.44
N LYS A 119 -12.49 25.76 3.04
CA LYS A 119 -13.48 25.07 3.86
C LYS A 119 -12.85 23.84 4.49
N ILE A 120 -13.05 23.70 5.80
CA ILE A 120 -12.67 22.51 6.56
C ILE A 120 -13.96 21.81 6.98
N GLY A 121 -14.20 20.59 6.50
CA GLY A 121 -15.37 19.81 6.87
C GLY A 121 -15.04 18.32 7.00
N THR A 122 -15.96 17.52 7.53
CA THR A 122 -15.79 16.07 7.64
C THR A 122 -16.80 15.27 6.80
N SER A 123 -16.43 14.06 6.38
CA SER A 123 -17.33 13.11 5.73
C SER A 123 -16.83 11.67 5.83
N GLY A 124 -17.75 10.71 6.02
CA GLY A 124 -17.51 9.28 5.77
C GLY A 124 -17.83 8.83 4.34
N ASN A 125 -18.27 9.74 3.47
CA ASN A 125 -18.45 9.50 2.02
C ASN A 125 -18.01 10.74 1.23
N PRO A 126 -16.69 11.02 1.18
CA PRO A 126 -16.16 12.24 0.59
C PRO A 126 -16.52 12.39 -0.90
N ARG A 127 -16.60 11.29 -1.67
CA ARG A 127 -16.95 11.35 -3.11
C ARG A 127 -18.33 11.96 -3.32
N GLN A 128 -19.34 11.44 -2.62
CA GLN A 128 -20.70 11.95 -2.73
C GLN A 128 -20.82 13.38 -2.18
N ARG A 129 -20.13 13.66 -1.07
CA ARG A 129 -20.16 14.98 -0.44
C ARG A 129 -19.54 16.06 -1.32
N LEU A 130 -18.34 15.82 -1.85
CA LEU A 130 -17.60 16.80 -2.65
C LEU A 130 -18.28 17.10 -3.99
N HIS A 131 -18.95 16.12 -4.61
CA HIS A 131 -19.76 16.37 -5.81
C HIS A 131 -20.89 17.40 -5.58
N ARG A 132 -21.40 17.52 -4.35
CA ARG A 132 -22.48 18.46 -4.00
C ARG A 132 -21.95 19.83 -3.56
N LEU A 133 -20.65 19.94 -3.26
CA LEU A 133 -20.06 21.18 -2.79
C LEU A 133 -19.44 21.96 -3.95
N ARG A 134 -19.71 23.25 -3.99
CA ARG A 134 -19.02 24.19 -4.88
C ARG A 134 -17.59 24.38 -4.36
N HIS A 135 -16.62 23.94 -5.14
CA HIS A 135 -15.19 24.11 -4.87
C HIS A 135 -14.41 24.16 -6.18
N GLU A 136 -13.26 24.80 -6.14
CA GLU A 136 -12.32 24.86 -7.26
C GLU A 136 -11.26 23.77 -7.14
N GLU A 137 -10.89 23.40 -5.91
CA GLU A 137 -9.77 22.52 -5.65
C GLU A 137 -9.98 21.74 -4.35
N LEU A 138 -9.69 20.45 -4.38
CA LEU A 138 -9.53 19.62 -3.19
C LEU A 138 -8.06 19.68 -2.78
N LEU A 139 -7.79 20.33 -1.65
CA LEU A 139 -6.44 20.54 -1.17
C LEU A 139 -5.90 19.28 -0.48
N ALA A 140 -6.64 18.72 0.47
CA ALA A 140 -6.16 17.61 1.28
C ALA A 140 -7.29 16.77 1.90
N PHE A 141 -6.96 15.52 2.24
CA PHE A 141 -7.69 14.72 3.22
C PHE A 141 -6.80 14.44 4.43
N GLU A 142 -7.40 14.49 5.61
CA GLU A 142 -6.80 14.08 6.87
C GLU A 142 -7.69 12.98 7.48
N ARG A 143 -7.11 11.84 7.85
CA ARG A 143 -7.89 10.72 8.39
C ARG A 143 -8.47 11.07 9.75
N GLY A 144 -9.79 11.04 9.88
CA GLY A 144 -10.49 11.38 11.11
C GLY A 144 -11.90 11.89 10.90
N GLY A 145 -12.68 11.83 11.98
CA GLY A 145 -14.09 12.21 11.98
C GLY A 145 -14.37 13.58 12.57
N ARG A 146 -15.57 13.70 13.12
CA ARG A 146 -16.13 14.92 13.72
C ARG A 146 -15.25 15.53 14.83
N ALA A 147 -14.57 14.72 15.63
CA ALA A 147 -13.69 15.23 16.69
C ALA A 147 -12.47 15.98 16.13
N LEU A 148 -11.86 15.44 15.07
CA LEU A 148 -10.73 16.07 14.39
C LEU A 148 -11.15 17.36 13.70
N GLU A 149 -12.31 17.36 13.05
CA GLU A 149 -12.88 18.58 12.46
C GLU A 149 -13.05 19.69 13.50
N GLN A 150 -13.65 19.39 14.67
CA GLN A 150 -13.82 20.37 15.74
C GLN A 150 -12.49 20.92 16.24
N HIS A 151 -11.50 20.03 16.38
CA HIS A 151 -10.15 20.44 16.76
C HIS A 151 -9.53 21.39 15.73
N ARG A 152 -9.64 21.09 14.42
CA ARG A 152 -9.15 21.98 13.35
C ARG A 152 -9.91 23.30 13.30
N HIS A 153 -11.22 23.29 13.55
CA HIS A 153 -12.01 24.53 13.67
C HIS A 153 -11.59 25.40 14.84
N ALA A 154 -11.20 24.78 15.97
CA ALA A 154 -10.67 25.50 17.13
C ALA A 154 -9.25 26.02 16.88
N GLN A 155 -8.41 25.21 16.23
CA GLN A 155 -7.03 25.57 15.88
C GLN A 155 -6.98 26.81 14.96
N PHE A 156 -7.84 26.86 13.95
CA PHE A 156 -7.91 27.97 12.98
C PHE A 156 -9.04 28.95 13.28
N ALA A 157 -9.41 29.11 14.55
CA ALA A 157 -10.53 29.97 14.96
C ALA A 157 -10.30 31.44 14.57
N VAL A 158 -9.05 31.90 14.49
CA VAL A 158 -8.69 33.28 14.10
C VAL A 158 -9.01 33.54 12.63
N GLU A 159 -8.78 32.55 11.76
CA GLU A 159 -9.09 32.62 10.34
C GLU A 159 -10.56 32.39 10.02
N ARG A 160 -11.34 31.85 10.97
CA ARG A 160 -12.71 31.39 10.75
C ARG A 160 -13.63 32.56 10.42
N LEU A 161 -14.36 32.42 9.32
CA LEU A 161 -15.38 33.39 8.91
C LEU A 161 -16.65 33.14 9.72
N GLU A 162 -16.81 33.93 10.78
CA GLU A 162 -17.96 33.88 11.69
C GLU A 162 -18.22 32.46 12.23
N ARG A 163 -19.46 31.96 12.13
CA ARG A 163 -19.87 30.62 12.57
C ARG A 163 -19.87 29.60 11.42
N THR A 164 -19.22 29.91 10.30
CA THR A 164 -19.23 29.03 9.13
C THR A 164 -18.15 27.95 9.21
N GLU A 165 -18.13 27.05 8.23
CA GLU A 165 -17.04 26.09 8.01
C GLU A 165 -15.97 26.65 7.05
N TRP A 166 -16.01 27.96 6.76
CA TRP A 166 -15.06 28.64 5.87
C TRP A 166 -14.06 29.47 6.67
N PHE A 167 -12.82 29.47 6.18
CA PHE A 167 -11.67 30.09 6.78
C PHE A 167 -11.00 30.98 5.74
N THR A 168 -10.57 32.16 6.16
CA THR A 168 -9.70 33.02 5.36
C THR A 168 -8.39 32.29 5.14
N ARG A 169 -7.90 32.27 3.90
CA ARG A 169 -6.61 31.65 3.62
C ARG A 169 -5.50 32.41 4.37
N SER A 170 -4.66 31.67 5.08
CA SER A 170 -3.53 32.22 5.84
C SER A 170 -2.29 31.35 5.65
N ALA A 171 -1.11 31.90 5.91
CA ALA A 171 0.13 31.14 5.86
C ALA A 171 0.16 29.98 6.86
N ALA A 172 -0.56 30.09 7.99
CA ALA A 172 -0.69 29.02 8.96
C ALA A 172 -1.51 27.84 8.40
N LEU A 173 -2.64 28.15 7.75
CA LEU A 173 -3.50 27.14 7.16
C LEU A 173 -2.85 26.48 5.93
N ASP A 174 -2.15 27.24 5.10
CA ASP A 174 -1.40 26.70 3.95
C ASP A 174 -0.31 25.73 4.42
N ARG A 175 0.51 26.12 5.43
CA ARG A 175 1.52 25.20 6.01
C ARG A 175 0.91 23.93 6.58
N HIS A 176 -0.25 24.03 7.23
CA HIS A 176 -0.94 22.86 7.76
C HIS A 176 -1.42 21.94 6.65
N VAL A 177 -2.03 22.48 5.60
CA VAL A 177 -2.45 21.71 4.43
C VAL A 177 -1.26 20.99 3.80
N GLU A 178 -0.12 21.66 3.63
CA GLU A 178 1.06 20.98 3.07
C GLU A 178 1.65 19.93 4.01
N ALA A 179 1.59 20.14 5.32
CA ALA A 179 1.98 19.11 6.28
C ALA A 179 1.06 17.88 6.21
N VAL A 180 -0.26 18.08 6.03
CA VAL A 180 -1.22 16.98 5.87
C VAL A 180 -0.98 16.21 4.57
N ARG A 181 -0.58 16.89 3.50
CA ARG A 181 -0.28 16.26 2.19
C ARG A 181 1.10 15.63 2.11
N ALA A 182 1.94 15.81 3.13
CA ALA A 182 3.32 15.34 3.09
C ALA A 182 3.36 13.82 2.83
N GLY A 183 3.99 13.42 1.72
CA GLY A 183 4.16 12.03 1.31
C GLY A 183 3.26 11.55 0.18
N GLU A 184 2.04 12.08 0.04
CA GLU A 184 1.11 11.71 -1.05
C GLU A 184 0.28 12.93 -1.49
N PRO A 185 0.66 13.58 -2.61
CA PRO A 185 0.01 14.81 -3.04
C PRO A 185 -1.41 14.61 -3.59
N ASP A 186 -1.80 13.40 -4.00
CA ASP A 186 -3.17 13.06 -4.43
C ASP A 186 -4.02 12.59 -3.24
N PRO A 187 -4.98 13.40 -2.74
CA PRO A 187 -5.85 12.99 -1.65
C PRO A 187 -6.64 11.71 -1.96
N TRP A 188 -6.99 11.46 -3.23
CA TRP A 188 -7.75 10.27 -3.61
C TRP A 188 -6.91 9.00 -3.60
N ALA A 189 -5.62 9.08 -3.91
CA ALA A 189 -4.69 7.96 -3.73
C ALA A 189 -4.59 7.57 -2.26
N LEU A 190 -4.43 8.55 -1.38
CA LEU A 190 -4.38 8.33 0.07
C LEU A 190 -5.69 7.72 0.60
N TYR A 191 -6.85 8.25 0.16
CA TYR A 191 -8.15 7.69 0.54
C TYR A 191 -8.34 6.24 0.07
N ARG A 192 -7.92 5.90 -1.16
CA ARG A 192 -7.96 4.51 -1.67
C ARG A 192 -7.12 3.56 -0.79
N ARG A 193 -5.94 4.00 -0.37
CA ARG A 193 -5.05 3.25 0.52
C ARG A 193 -5.72 2.97 1.87
N TRP A 194 -6.27 3.99 2.53
CA TRP A 194 -6.99 3.80 3.80
C TRP A 194 -8.21 2.88 3.67
N CYS A 195 -8.93 2.92 2.55
CA CYS A 195 -10.04 1.99 2.31
C CYS A 195 -9.55 0.54 2.18
N SER A 196 -8.41 0.33 1.52
CA SER A 196 -7.76 -0.98 1.39
C SER A 196 -7.29 -1.53 2.74
N GLU A 197 -6.60 -0.69 3.53
CA GLU A 197 -6.18 -1.03 4.90
C GLU A 197 -7.39 -1.40 5.78
N ALA A 198 -8.45 -0.61 5.73
CA ALA A 198 -9.66 -0.86 6.52
C ALA A 198 -10.40 -2.14 6.08
N LEU A 199 -10.22 -2.57 4.83
CA LEU A 199 -10.75 -3.83 4.33
C LEU A 199 -9.88 -5.01 4.75
N ALA A 200 -8.56 -4.85 4.73
CA ALA A 200 -7.60 -5.88 5.16
C ALA A 200 -7.76 -6.25 6.64
N LEU A 201 -8.22 -5.31 7.47
CA LEU A 201 -8.54 -5.57 8.88
C LEU A 201 -9.83 -6.37 9.08
N ARG A 202 -10.60 -6.66 8.02
CA ARG A 202 -11.88 -7.38 8.05
C ARG A 202 -11.82 -8.77 7.42
N THR A 203 -10.75 -9.07 6.69
CA THR A 203 -10.44 -10.39 6.12
C THR A 203 -9.67 -11.23 7.12
#